data_AF-A0A8S2AZ53-F1
#
_entry.id   AF-A0A8S2AZ53-F1
#
_cell.length_a   1.000
_cell.length_b   1.000
_cell.length_c   1.000
_cell.angle_alpha   90.00
_cell.angle_beta   90.00
_cell.angle_gamma   90.00
#
_symmetry.space_group_name_H-M   'P 1'
#
loop_
_entity.id
_entity.type
_entity.pdbx_description
1 polymer ?
#
loop_
_entity_poly.entity_id
_entity_poly.type
_entity_poly.pdbx_seq_one_letter_code
_entity_poly.pdbx_strand_id
1 'polypeptide(L)'
;MAFANPKRVATDSREESSKLSSNPNETPPPAPSLDSRVKNVEKELLYVREALNQILRNQIYGPVEMAEIPLYYRGSSAVDHLLNIRHVSSVDEYRDRFEELTVELPHVAFDILESAFLHGLQRSLKDQVVRCRPVNLTDIVEIARLIESQI
;
A
#
# COMPACT_ATOMS: atom_id res chain seq x y z
N MET A 1 40.06 -4.30 60.20
CA MET A 1 38.69 -4.21 60.76
C MET A 1 37.72 -4.93 59.82
N ALA A 2 36.97 -5.86 60.39
CA ALA A 2 35.57 -6.24 60.13
C ALA A 2 34.98 -6.35 58.70
N PHE A 3 34.55 -7.59 58.39
CA PHE A 3 33.23 -8.04 57.89
C PHE A 3 32.44 -7.18 56.87
N ALA A 4 32.10 -7.77 55.72
CA ALA A 4 30.83 -8.49 55.52
C ALA A 4 30.52 -8.64 54.02
N ASN A 5 30.25 -9.87 53.60
CA ASN A 5 29.54 -10.21 52.38
C ASN A 5 28.02 -10.18 52.69
N PRO A 6 27.12 -9.96 51.70
CA PRO A 6 26.22 -11.07 51.41
C PRO A 6 25.89 -11.26 49.91
N LYS A 7 26.19 -12.48 49.44
CA LYS A 7 25.29 -13.43 48.79
C LYS A 7 23.90 -12.92 48.35
N ARG A 8 23.56 -13.20 47.08
CA ARG A 8 22.58 -14.25 46.68
C ARG A 8 22.75 -14.53 45.16
N VAL A 9 23.22 -15.74 44.79
CA VAL A 9 22.43 -16.97 44.51
C VAL A 9 21.75 -16.87 43.15
N ALA A 10 21.84 -17.80 42.20
CA ALA A 10 22.61 -19.03 42.01
C ALA A 10 22.28 -19.52 40.58
N THR A 11 22.85 -20.67 40.21
CA THR A 11 22.40 -21.61 39.16
C THR A 11 22.68 -21.17 37.72
N ASP A 12 23.25 -21.97 36.83
CA ASP A 12 23.70 -23.37 36.88
C ASP A 12 24.46 -23.65 35.55
N SER A 13 25.16 -24.78 35.53
CA SER A 13 25.47 -25.57 34.34
C SER A 13 26.65 -25.17 33.47
N ARG A 14 27.82 -25.49 34.05
CA ARG A 14 28.83 -26.39 33.45
C ARG A 14 28.28 -27.35 32.39
N GLU A 15 28.96 -27.40 31.25
CA GLU A 15 29.39 -28.59 30.46
C GLU A 15 29.82 -28.09 29.07
N GLU A 16 31.08 -27.66 28.92
CA GLU A 16 32.12 -28.47 28.27
C GLU A 16 31.67 -29.19 26.99
N SER A 17 31.97 -28.53 25.87
CA SER A 17 32.56 -29.11 24.66
C SER A 17 32.49 -30.62 24.53
N SER A 18 31.57 -31.12 23.71
CA SER A 18 31.78 -32.37 22.96
C SER A 18 30.72 -32.53 21.88
N LYS A 19 31.18 -32.51 20.62
CA LYS A 19 30.79 -33.44 19.55
C LYS A 19 31.51 -33.06 18.24
N LEU A 20 32.82 -33.30 18.22
CA LEU A 20 33.51 -33.64 16.98
C LEU A 20 33.66 -35.17 16.99
N SER A 21 32.61 -35.87 16.58
CA SER A 21 32.65 -37.30 16.32
C SER A 21 32.31 -37.49 14.85
N SER A 22 33.33 -37.35 14.00
CA SER A 22 33.26 -37.77 12.60
C SER A 22 33.16 -39.30 12.56
N ASN A 23 31.93 -39.81 12.41
CA ASN A 23 31.67 -41.21 12.18
C ASN A 23 32.21 -41.61 10.78
N PRO A 24 33.15 -42.55 10.66
CA PRO A 24 33.75 -42.92 9.37
C PRO A 24 32.85 -43.84 8.51
N ASN A 25 31.55 -43.95 8.83
CA ASN A 25 30.65 -44.91 8.19
C ASN A 25 29.29 -44.33 7.77
N GLU A 26 29.16 -43.00 7.67
CA GLU A 26 28.01 -42.41 6.98
C GLU A 26 28.22 -42.51 5.47
N THR A 27 27.65 -43.55 4.87
CA THR A 27 27.40 -43.58 3.42
C THR A 27 26.69 -42.26 3.05
N PRO A 28 27.20 -41.51 2.05
CA PRO A 28 26.57 -40.27 1.63
C PRO A 28 25.10 -40.54 1.29
N PRO A 29 24.19 -39.62 1.64
CA PRO A 29 22.77 -39.82 1.39
C PRO A 29 22.56 -40.13 -0.09
N PRO A 30 21.73 -41.13 -0.43
CA PRO A 30 21.48 -41.50 -1.81
C PRO A 30 21.00 -40.28 -2.58
N ALA A 31 21.60 -40.05 -3.75
CA ALA A 31 21.26 -38.90 -4.57
C ALA A 31 19.75 -38.87 -4.86
N PRO A 32 19.10 -37.71 -4.75
CA PRO A 32 17.66 -37.61 -4.97
C PRO A 32 17.31 -38.03 -6.39
N SER A 33 16.21 -38.76 -6.52
CA SER A 33 15.70 -39.23 -7.83
C SER A 33 15.46 -38.04 -8.77
N LEU A 34 15.51 -38.30 -10.09
CA LEU A 34 15.21 -37.29 -11.11
C LEU A 34 13.83 -36.65 -10.88
N ASP A 35 12.80 -37.45 -10.57
CA ASP A 35 11.46 -36.95 -10.23
C ASP A 35 11.45 -36.04 -9.00
N SER A 36 12.22 -36.37 -7.96
CA SER A 36 12.36 -35.54 -6.77
C SER A 36 13.03 -34.20 -7.09
N ARG A 37 14.04 -34.22 -7.96
CA ARG A 37 14.75 -33.01 -8.40
C ARG A 37 13.85 -32.11 -9.26
N VAL A 38 13.08 -32.70 -10.17
CA VAL A 38 12.12 -31.97 -11.01
C VAL A 38 11.05 -31.30 -10.15
N LYS A 39 10.43 -32.03 -9.22
CA LYS A 39 9.44 -31.45 -8.29
C LYS A 39 10.02 -30.31 -7.45
N ASN A 40 11.28 -30.43 -7.04
CA ASN A 40 11.94 -29.37 -6.29
C ASN A 40 12.13 -28.11 -7.17
N VAL A 41 12.57 -28.28 -8.41
CA VAL A 41 12.71 -27.16 -9.37
C VAL A 41 11.37 -26.51 -9.68
N GLU A 42 10.29 -27.28 -9.85
CA GLU A 42 8.94 -26.73 -10.07
C GLU A 42 8.48 -25.87 -8.88
N LYS A 43 8.77 -26.32 -7.66
CA LYS A 43 8.46 -25.56 -6.44
C LYS A 43 9.27 -24.26 -6.37
N GLU A 44 10.55 -24.31 -6.69
CA GLU A 44 11.42 -23.12 -6.75
C GLU A 44 10.93 -22.13 -7.82
N LEU A 45 10.58 -22.62 -9.02
CA LEU A 45 10.03 -21.78 -10.08
C LEU A 45 8.70 -21.14 -9.69
N LEU A 46 7.85 -21.87 -8.95
CA LEU A 46 6.61 -21.32 -8.42
C LEU A 46 6.87 -20.21 -7.40
N TYR A 47 7.84 -20.41 -6.50
CA TYR A 47 8.25 -19.41 -5.53
C TYR A 47 8.79 -18.14 -6.21
N VAL A 48 9.68 -18.31 -7.21
CA VAL A 48 10.23 -17.19 -7.98
C VAL A 48 9.12 -16.45 -8.73
N ARG A 49 8.18 -17.17 -9.35
CA ARG A 49 7.04 -16.56 -10.04
C ARG A 49 6.20 -15.70 -9.09
N GLU A 50 5.92 -16.21 -7.89
CA GLU A 50 5.11 -15.46 -6.92
C GLU A 50 5.88 -14.24 -6.37
N ALA A 51 7.17 -14.39 -6.09
CA ALA A 51 8.02 -13.29 -5.68
C ALA A 51 8.10 -12.18 -6.74
N LEU A 52 8.25 -12.55 -8.02
CA LEU A 52 8.26 -11.59 -9.13
C LEU A 52 6.91 -10.89 -9.28
N ASN A 53 5.80 -11.61 -9.16
CA ASN A 53 4.47 -11.01 -9.16
C ASN A 53 4.31 -10.00 -8.01
N GLN A 54 4.82 -10.33 -6.83
CA GLN A 54 4.76 -9.44 -5.67
C GLN A 54 5.64 -8.20 -5.86
N ILE A 55 6.85 -8.34 -6.40
CA ILE A 55 7.73 -7.21 -6.74
C ILE A 55 7.05 -6.29 -7.76
N LEU A 56 6.50 -6.86 -8.83
CA LEU A 56 5.82 -6.07 -9.87
C LEU A 56 4.60 -5.34 -9.32
N ARG A 57 3.79 -6.00 -8.48
CA ARG A 57 2.68 -5.34 -7.79
C ARG A 57 3.15 -4.21 -6.89
N ASN A 58 4.21 -4.43 -6.11
CA ASN A 58 4.75 -3.40 -5.23
C ASN A 58 5.34 -2.21 -6.01
N GLN A 59 5.85 -2.42 -7.23
CA GLN A 59 6.34 -1.34 -8.09
C GLN A 59 5.20 -0.51 -8.70
N ILE A 60 4.06 -1.13 -9.03
CA ILE A 60 2.92 -0.46 -9.65
C ILE A 60 2.04 0.24 -8.61
N TYR A 61 1.86 -0.39 -7.43
CA TYR A 61 0.87 0.04 -6.43
C TYR A 61 1.48 0.44 -5.08
N GLY A 62 2.80 0.30 -4.89
CA GLY A 62 3.44 0.45 -3.59
C GLY A 62 3.41 -0.83 -2.74
N PRO A 63 4.25 -0.93 -1.69
CA PRO A 63 4.30 -2.10 -0.82
C PRO A 63 2.99 -2.28 -0.05
N VAL A 64 2.46 -3.51 -0.04
CA VAL A 64 1.27 -3.86 0.77
C VAL A 64 1.67 -3.82 2.24
N GLU A 65 1.39 -2.70 2.91
CA GLU A 65 1.59 -2.53 4.34
C GLU A 65 0.56 -3.38 5.08
N MET A 66 0.93 -4.61 5.43
CA MET A 66 0.15 -5.49 6.32
C MET A 66 0.27 -4.98 7.76
N ALA A 67 -0.07 -3.73 8.00
CA ALA A 67 -0.47 -3.31 9.34
C ALA A 67 -1.77 -4.04 9.66
N GLU A 68 -1.94 -4.50 10.89
CA GLU A 68 -3.18 -5.10 11.38
C GLU A 68 -4.32 -4.08 11.20
N ILE A 69 -5.00 -4.15 10.06
CA ILE A 69 -6.15 -3.30 9.80
C ILE A 69 -7.33 -3.95 10.54
N PRO A 70 -7.93 -3.30 11.55
CA PRO A 70 -9.15 -3.79 12.15
C PRO A 70 -10.22 -3.85 11.05
N LEU A 71 -11.05 -4.89 11.06
CA LEU A 71 -12.03 -5.27 10.03
C LEU A 71 -13.12 -4.20 9.74
N TYR A 72 -12.73 -3.02 9.25
CA TYR A 72 -13.62 -2.00 8.71
C TYR A 72 -13.13 -1.40 7.39
N TYR A 73 -11.99 -1.85 6.83
CA TYR A 73 -11.61 -1.42 5.48
C TYR A 73 -12.23 -2.32 4.41
N ARG A 74 -13.55 -2.20 4.29
CA ARG A 74 -14.15 -2.00 2.96
C ARG A 74 -14.15 -0.50 2.67
N GLY A 75 -13.02 0.15 2.93
CA GLY A 75 -12.76 1.54 2.63
C GLY A 75 -12.26 1.58 1.20
N SER A 76 -13.08 2.19 0.35
CA SER A 76 -12.83 2.34 -1.08
C SER A 76 -11.43 2.94 -1.33
N SER A 77 -10.78 2.58 -2.43
CA SER A 77 -9.46 3.14 -2.78
C SER A 77 -9.50 4.67 -2.88
N ALA A 78 -8.36 5.37 -2.80
CA ALA A 78 -8.29 6.82 -3.03
C ALA A 78 -8.95 7.23 -4.36
N VAL A 79 -8.83 6.39 -5.39
CA VAL A 79 -9.55 6.54 -6.67
C VAL A 79 -11.07 6.43 -6.49
N ASP A 80 -11.56 5.46 -5.71
CA ASP A 80 -12.99 5.34 -5.44
C ASP A 80 -13.51 6.55 -4.65
N HIS A 81 -12.72 7.10 -3.71
CA HIS A 81 -13.06 8.33 -3.02
C HIS A 81 -13.11 9.53 -3.97
N LEU A 82 -12.13 9.66 -4.87
CA LEU A 82 -12.10 10.67 -5.92
C LEU A 82 -13.33 10.59 -6.83
N LEU A 83 -13.73 9.38 -7.22
CA LEU A 83 -14.89 9.17 -8.11
C LEU A 83 -16.24 9.39 -7.40
N ASN A 84 -16.28 9.30 -6.07
CA ASN A 84 -17.50 9.45 -5.28
C ASN A 84 -17.61 10.80 -4.55
N ILE A 85 -16.57 11.63 -4.56
CA ILE A 85 -16.58 12.94 -3.91
C ILE A 85 -17.63 13.84 -4.56
N ARG A 86 -18.41 14.55 -3.74
CA ARG A 86 -19.45 15.46 -4.19
C ARG A 86 -19.31 16.84 -3.56
N HIS A 87 -19.66 17.85 -4.34
CA HIS A 87 -19.87 19.22 -3.90
C HIS A 87 -21.17 19.27 -3.07
N VAL A 88 -21.03 19.59 -1.78
CA VAL A 88 -22.14 19.64 -0.81
C VAL A 88 -22.38 21.06 -0.28
N SER A 89 -21.30 21.82 -0.07
CA SER A 89 -21.29 23.16 0.51
C SER A 89 -20.76 24.17 -0.52
N SER A 90 -19.56 24.73 -0.32
CA SER A 90 -18.93 25.68 -1.22
C SER A 90 -18.02 25.01 -2.25
N VAL A 91 -17.78 25.70 -3.37
CA VAL A 91 -16.81 25.26 -4.38
C VAL A 91 -15.40 25.18 -3.80
N ASP A 92 -15.02 26.11 -2.92
CA ASP A 92 -13.69 26.11 -2.28
C ASP A 92 -13.50 24.90 -1.36
N GLU A 93 -14.47 24.56 -0.51
CA GLU A 93 -14.38 23.38 0.36
C GLU A 93 -14.41 22.08 -0.45
N TYR A 94 -15.15 22.06 -1.56
CA TYR A 94 -15.10 20.94 -2.48
C TYR A 94 -13.73 20.80 -3.15
N ARG A 95 -13.13 21.91 -3.61
CA ARG A 95 -11.79 21.93 -4.19
C ARG A 95 -10.74 21.41 -3.21
N ASP A 96 -10.75 21.90 -1.98
CA ASP A 96 -9.75 21.52 -0.97
C ASP A 96 -9.75 20.00 -0.72
N ARG A 97 -10.95 19.41 -0.57
CA ARG A 97 -11.09 17.95 -0.40
C ARG A 97 -10.72 17.17 -1.67
N PHE A 98 -10.96 17.75 -2.85
CA PHE A 98 -10.55 17.14 -4.11
C PHE A 98 -9.02 17.14 -4.24
N GLU A 99 -8.37 18.26 -3.94
CA GLU A 99 -6.91 18.39 -3.99
C GLU A 99 -6.21 17.41 -3.04
N GLU A 100 -6.73 17.25 -1.81
CA GLU A 100 -6.22 16.27 -0.85
C GLU A 100 -6.18 14.85 -1.45
N LEU A 101 -7.25 14.43 -2.14
CA LEU A 101 -7.30 13.12 -2.80
C LEU A 101 -6.35 13.03 -4.01
N THR A 102 -6.07 14.13 -4.71
CA THR A 102 -5.14 14.13 -5.85
C THR A 102 -3.68 13.97 -5.44
N VAL A 103 -3.31 14.35 -4.21
CA VAL A 103 -1.94 14.15 -3.68
C VAL A 103 -1.60 12.66 -3.65
N GLU A 104 -2.57 11.81 -3.34
CA GLU A 104 -2.39 10.35 -3.30
C GLU A 104 -2.41 9.70 -4.70
N LEU A 105 -2.73 10.47 -5.74
CA LEU A 105 -3.01 9.98 -7.09
C LEU A 105 -2.12 10.64 -8.16
N PRO A 106 -0.77 10.65 -8.01
CA PRO A 106 0.15 11.30 -8.95
C PRO A 106 0.16 10.63 -10.35
N HIS A 107 -0.40 9.43 -10.47
CA HIS A 107 -0.47 8.68 -11.73
C HIS A 107 -1.75 8.93 -12.52
N VAL A 108 -2.74 9.62 -11.95
CA VAL A 108 -4.00 9.90 -12.64
C VAL A 108 -3.80 11.07 -13.60
N ALA A 109 -4.22 10.88 -14.84
CA ALA A 109 -4.08 11.89 -15.88
C ALA A 109 -4.99 13.10 -15.63
N PHE A 110 -4.54 14.30 -16.05
CA PHE A 110 -5.25 15.56 -15.77
C PHE A 110 -6.65 15.62 -16.37
N ASP A 111 -6.86 15.05 -17.56
CA ASP A 111 -8.17 14.94 -18.21
C ASP A 111 -9.19 14.12 -17.40
N ILE A 112 -8.70 13.10 -16.68
CA ILE A 112 -9.51 12.32 -15.75
C ILE A 112 -9.83 13.14 -14.50
N LEU A 113 -8.88 13.91 -13.97
CA LEU A 113 -9.12 14.80 -12.82
C LEU A 113 -10.13 15.90 -13.16
N GLU A 114 -9.99 16.54 -14.32
CA GLU A 114 -10.94 17.53 -14.83
C GLU A 114 -12.36 16.95 -14.96
N SER A 115 -12.45 15.77 -15.56
CA SER A 115 -13.73 15.06 -15.69
C SER A 115 -14.32 14.70 -14.32
N ALA A 116 -13.52 14.13 -13.42
CA ALA A 116 -13.95 13.74 -12.08
C ALA A 116 -14.45 14.95 -11.28
N PHE A 117 -13.74 16.08 -11.35
CA PHE A 117 -14.14 17.32 -10.71
C PHE A 117 -15.49 17.80 -11.22
N LEU A 118 -15.67 17.88 -12.55
CA LEU A 118 -16.96 18.24 -13.17
C LEU A 118 -18.09 17.28 -12.77
N HIS A 119 -17.80 15.99 -12.63
CA HIS A 119 -18.78 14.99 -12.23
C HIS A 119 -19.21 15.11 -10.77
N GLY A 120 -18.32 15.56 -9.88
CA GLY A 120 -18.63 15.77 -8.47
C GLY A 120 -19.33 17.11 -8.17
N LEU A 121 -19.29 18.08 -9.08
CA LEU A 121 -20.03 19.34 -8.95
C LEU A 121 -21.55 19.13 -8.89
N GLN A 122 -22.24 20.03 -8.18
CA GLN A 122 -23.70 20.05 -8.15
C GLN A 122 -24.25 20.25 -9.57
N ARG A 123 -25.30 19.52 -9.94
CA ARG A 123 -25.83 19.51 -11.33
C ARG A 123 -26.13 20.91 -11.88
N SER A 124 -26.76 21.77 -11.08
CA SER A 124 -27.07 23.17 -11.44
C SER A 124 -25.84 24.01 -11.75
N LEU A 125 -24.78 23.82 -10.98
CA LEU A 125 -23.50 24.51 -11.16
C LEU A 125 -22.77 23.95 -12.38
N LYS A 126 -22.68 22.62 -12.48
CA LYS A 126 -22.03 21.90 -13.57
C LYS A 126 -22.59 22.32 -14.93
N ASP A 127 -23.90 22.38 -15.08
CA ASP A 127 -24.56 22.74 -16.34
C ASP A 127 -24.25 24.19 -16.76
N GLN A 128 -23.94 25.08 -15.82
CA GLN A 128 -23.46 26.44 -16.09
C GLN A 128 -21.98 26.45 -16.46
N VAL A 129 -21.14 25.75 -15.70
CA VAL A 129 -19.70 25.65 -15.94
C VAL A 129 -19.41 25.08 -17.34
N VAL A 130 -20.09 23.98 -17.72
CA VAL A 130 -19.90 23.33 -19.03
C VAL A 130 -20.27 24.25 -20.18
N ARG A 131 -21.26 25.14 -20.01
CA ARG A 131 -21.62 26.14 -21.04
C ARG A 131 -20.53 27.16 -21.30
N CYS A 132 -19.68 27.44 -20.31
CA CYS A 132 -18.55 28.35 -20.45
C CYS A 132 -17.33 27.71 -21.12
N ARG A 133 -17.36 26.39 -21.42
CA ARG A 133 -16.28 25.64 -22.09
C ARG A 133 -14.90 25.88 -21.47
N PRO A 134 -14.71 25.54 -20.18
CA PRO A 134 -13.41 25.64 -19.54
C PRO A 134 -12.37 24.77 -20.27
N VAL A 135 -11.11 25.21 -20.25
CA VAL A 135 -10.01 24.52 -20.94
C VAL A 135 -9.26 23.58 -20.00
N ASN A 136 -9.19 23.91 -18.71
CA ASN A 136 -8.43 23.17 -17.70
C ASN A 136 -9.13 23.20 -16.33
N LEU A 137 -8.58 22.45 -15.35
CA LEU A 137 -9.12 22.39 -13.99
C LEU A 137 -9.19 23.76 -13.28
N THR A 138 -8.19 24.62 -13.47
CA THR A 138 -8.18 25.97 -12.88
C THR A 138 -9.35 26.81 -13.41
N ASP A 139 -9.60 26.76 -14.71
CA ASP A 139 -10.74 27.44 -15.33
C ASP A 139 -12.07 26.89 -14.79
N ILE A 140 -12.18 25.56 -14.63
CA ILE A 140 -13.37 24.90 -14.07
C ILE A 140 -13.67 25.47 -12.68
N VAL A 141 -12.66 25.52 -11.81
CA VAL A 141 -12.79 26.03 -10.43
C VAL A 141 -13.15 27.51 -10.42
N GLU A 142 -12.49 28.33 -11.24
CA GLU A 142 -12.74 29.77 -11.28
C GLU A 142 -14.17 30.08 -11.75
N ILE A 143 -14.61 29.42 -12.83
CA ILE A 143 -15.97 29.59 -13.36
C ILE A 143 -17.00 29.08 -12.35
N ALA A 144 -16.76 27.92 -11.73
CA ALA A 144 -17.62 27.37 -10.68
C ALA A 144 -17.80 28.36 -9.52
N ARG A 145 -16.70 28.95 -9.05
CA ARG A 145 -16.71 29.97 -7.98
C ARG A 145 -17.47 31.23 -8.39
N LEU A 146 -17.28 31.71 -9.62
CA LEU A 146 -17.99 32.88 -10.15
C LEU A 146 -19.50 32.65 -10.24
N ILE A 147 -19.93 31.46 -10.61
CA ILE A 147 -21.35 31.08 -10.67
C ILE A 147 -21.93 30.95 -9.27
N GLU A 148 -21.21 30.29 -8.34
CA GLU A 148 -21.65 30.14 -6.95
C GLU A 148 -21.85 31.51 -6.28
N SER A 149 -20.99 32.48 -6.57
CA SER A 149 -21.10 33.86 -6.07
C SER A 149 -22.33 34.63 -6.59
N GLN A 150 -22.99 34.13 -7.63
CA GLN A 150 -24.18 34.74 -8.25
C GLN A 150 -25.49 34.10 -7.78
N ILE A 151 -25.42 33.05 -6.96
CA ILE A 151 -26.56 32.31 -6.38
C ILE A 151 -26.82 32.81 -4.96
#